data_AF-A0A9E4WM20-F1
#
_entry.id   AF-A0A9E4WM20-F1
#
_cell.length_a   1.000
_cell.length_b   1.000
_cell.length_c   1.000
_cell.angle_alpha   90.00
_cell.angle_beta   90.00
_cell.angle_gamma   90.00
#
_symmetry.space_group_name_H-M   'P 1'
#
loop_
_entity.id
_entity.type
_entity.pdbx_description
1 polymer ?
#
loop_
_entity_poly.entity_id
_entity_poly.type
_entity_poly.pdbx_seq_one_letter_code
_entity_poly.pdbx_strand_id
1 'polypeptide(L)' 'MTPSPLPSKFGSFGGQYVPETLMPALSELETAYLELRVDAEFQAELERLLTTYAGRPTPISHARRLTEKFS' A
#
# COMPACT_ATOMS: atom_id res chain seq x y z
N MET A 1 -3.60 17.66 18.93
CA MET A 1 -2.91 16.99 17.82
C MET A 1 -2.63 15.56 18.27
N THR A 2 -3.45 14.61 17.84
CA THR A 2 -3.19 13.18 18.12
C THR A 2 -1.96 12.78 17.30
N PRO A 3 -0.91 12.22 17.91
CA PRO A 3 0.25 11.78 17.14
C PRO A 3 -0.17 10.66 16.18
N SER A 4 0.30 10.77 14.93
CA SER A 4 0.13 9.72 13.92
C SER A 4 0.74 8.41 14.45
N PRO A 5 -0.02 7.30 14.45
CA PRO A 5 0.45 6.01 14.94
C PRO A 5 1.55 5.39 14.07
N LEU A 6 1.73 5.85 12.82
CA LEU A 6 2.82 5.44 11.94
C LEU A 6 3.91 6.51 11.83
N PRO A 7 5.16 6.11 11.56
CA PRO A 7 6.20 7.05 11.16
C PRO A 7 5.76 7.81 9.90
N SER A 8 5.66 9.13 9.99
CA SER A 8 5.28 9.96 8.84
C SER A 8 6.41 10.12 7.82
N LYS A 9 7.65 9.76 8.18
CA LYS A 9 8.86 9.91 7.35
C LYS A 9 9.66 8.62 7.23
N PHE A 10 10.36 8.50 6.11
CA PHE A 10 11.41 7.52 5.86
C PHE A 10 12.75 8.26 5.73
N GLY A 11 13.51 8.32 6.83
CA GLY A 11 14.68 9.18 6.93
C GLY A 11 14.30 10.66 6.77
N SER A 12 14.98 11.38 5.87
CA SER A 12 14.71 12.79 5.60
C SER A 12 13.48 13.05 4.74
N PHE A 13 12.87 12.01 4.15
CA PHE A 13 11.84 12.12 3.12
C PHE A 13 10.46 11.65 3.62
N GLY A 14 9.40 12.09 2.95
CA GLY A 14 8.02 11.88 3.38
C GLY A 14 7.52 12.97 4.33
N GLY A 15 6.42 12.71 5.02
CA GLY A 15 5.68 13.67 5.82
C GLY A 15 4.39 14.11 5.13
N GLN A 16 3.61 14.93 5.83
CA GLN A 16 2.33 15.47 5.34
C GLN A 16 2.50 16.97 5.11
N TYR A 17 2.74 17.37 3.85
CA TYR A 17 2.92 18.77 3.44
C TYR A 17 1.64 19.30 2.78
N VAL A 18 0.56 19.34 3.54
CA VAL A 18 -0.77 19.74 3.10
C VAL A 18 -1.30 20.88 3.96
N PRO A 19 -2.35 21.61 3.52
CA PRO A 19 -3.05 22.56 4.38
C PRO A 19 -3.58 21.89 5.66
N GLU A 20 -3.58 22.63 6.77
CA GLU A 20 -4.09 22.16 8.06
C GLU A 20 -5.53 21.62 7.98
N THR A 21 -6.34 22.21 7.10
CA THR A 21 -7.72 21.79 6.86
C THR A 21 -7.86 20.35 6.36
N LEU A 22 -6.80 19.74 5.82
CA LEU A 22 -6.78 18.35 5.36
C LEU A 22 -6.25 17.37 6.40
N MET A 23 -5.64 17.85 7.49
CA MET A 23 -5.08 16.98 8.53
C MET A 23 -6.11 16.04 9.19
N PRO A 24 -7.38 16.46 9.41
CA PRO A 24 -8.39 15.55 9.95
C PRO A 24 -8.69 14.36 9.02
N ALA A 25 -8.85 14.62 7.72
CA ALA A 25 -9.14 13.57 6.74
C ALA A 25 -7.98 12.57 6.59
N LEU A 26 -6.74 13.05 6.66
CA LEU A 26 -5.56 12.17 6.65
C LEU A 26 -5.48 11.30 7.90
N SER A 27 -5.85 11.85 9.06
CA SER A 27 -5.87 11.11 10.31
C SER A 27 -6.95 10.01 10.30
N GLU A 28 -8.15 10.33 9.80
CA GLU A 28 -9.24 9.36 9.62
C GLU A 28 -8.82 8.21 8.69
N LEU A 29 -8.20 8.54 7.55
CA LEU A 29 -7.69 7.55 6.60
C LEU A 29 -6.64 6.63 7.24
N GLU A 30 -5.71 7.20 8.01
CA GLU A 30 -4.67 6.41 8.68
C GLU A 30 -5.27 5.44 9.71
N THR A 31 -6.21 5.92 10.52
CA THR A 31 -6.93 5.07 11.49
C THR A 31 -7.67 3.94 10.79
N ALA A 32 -8.47 4.24 9.77
CA ALA A 32 -9.21 3.23 9.02
C ALA A 32 -8.28 2.20 8.36
N TYR A 33 -7.16 2.65 7.79
CA TYR A 33 -6.15 1.76 7.23
C TYR A 33 -5.56 0.82 8.29
N LEU A 34 -5.22 1.34 9.48
CA LEU A 34 -4.64 0.52 10.55
C LEU A 34 -5.60 -0.56 11.08
N GLU A 35 -6.89 -0.28 11.08
CA GLU A 35 -7.92 -1.25 11.44
C GLU A 35 -8.10 -2.29 10.32
N LEU A 36 -8.31 -1.84 9.08
CA LEU A 36 -8.61 -2.70 7.93
C LEU A 36 -7.42 -3.56 7.47
N ARG A 37 -6.18 -3.13 7.73
CA ARG A 37 -5.00 -3.92 7.36
C ARG A 37 -4.89 -5.25 8.11
N VAL A 38 -5.50 -5.35 9.30
CA VAL A 38 -5.53 -6.58 10.13
C VAL A 38 -6.91 -7.22 10.18
N ASP A 39 -7.93 -6.57 9.62
CA ASP A 39 -9.28 -7.10 9.55
C ASP A 39 -9.36 -8.28 8.56
N ALA A 40 -9.79 -9.44 9.05
CA ALA A 40 -9.77 -10.67 8.26
C ALA A 40 -10.79 -10.65 7.10
N GLU A 41 -11.94 -9.98 7.30
CA GLU A 41 -12.98 -9.90 6.28
C GLU A 41 -12.54 -9.01 5.12
N PHE A 42 -11.95 -7.85 5.42
CA PHE A 42 -11.39 -6.94 4.43
C PHE A 42 -10.27 -7.60 3.62
N GLN A 43 -9.34 -8.28 4.29
CA GLN A 43 -8.24 -8.98 3.59
C GLN A 43 -8.76 -10.11 2.69
N ALA A 44 -9.77 -10.86 3.14
CA ALA A 44 -10.37 -11.92 2.33
C ALA A 44 -11.04 -11.37 1.07
N GLU A 45 -11.77 -10.26 1.17
CA GLU A 45 -12.41 -9.61 0.03
C GLU A 45 -11.38 -9.01 -0.94
N LEU A 46 -10.33 -8.37 -0.41
CA LEU A 46 -9.24 -7.85 -1.22
C LEU A 46 -8.53 -8.97 -2.01
N GLU A 47 -8.20 -10.09 -1.35
CA GLU A 47 -7.58 -11.25 -1.99
C GLU A 47 -8.49 -11.86 -3.06
N ARG A 48 -9.81 -11.94 -2.79
CA ARG A 48 -10.80 -12.40 -3.75
C ARG A 48 -10.81 -11.50 -4.98
N LEU A 49 -10.82 -10.17 -4.82
CA LEU A 49 -10.79 -9.23 -5.94
C LEU A 49 -9.47 -9.29 -6.72
N LEU A 50 -8.34 -9.43 -6.02
CA LEU A 50 -7.03 -9.60 -6.66
C LEU A 50 -7.01 -10.84 -7.56
N THR A 51 -7.59 -11.94 -7.11
CA THR A 51 -7.63 -13.20 -7.87
C THR A 51 -8.69 -13.18 -8.97
N THR A 52 -9.92 -12.80 -8.65
CA THR A 52 -11.09 -12.98 -9.54
C THR A 52 -11.33 -11.82 -10.49
N TYR A 53 -10.82 -10.63 -10.17
CA TYR A 53 -11.00 -9.42 -10.98
C TYR A 53 -9.68 -8.92 -11.56
N ALA A 54 -8.63 -8.78 -10.74
CA ALA A 54 -7.34 -8.27 -11.20
C ALA A 54 -6.44 -9.33 -11.87
N GLY A 55 -6.80 -10.61 -11.80
CA GLY A 55 -6.08 -11.71 -12.47
C GLY A 55 -4.75 -12.09 -11.82
N ARG A 56 -4.64 -11.94 -10.50
CA ARG A 56 -3.44 -12.31 -9.73
C ARG A 56 -3.44 -13.82 -9.44
N PRO A 57 -2.26 -14.45 -9.24
CA PRO A 57 -0.91 -13.89 -9.41
C PRO A 57 -0.51 -13.74 -10.89
N THR A 58 0.26 -12.71 -11.22
CA THR A 58 0.88 -12.56 -12.54
C THR A 58 2.03 -13.55 -12.70
N PRO A 59 2.14 -14.22 -13.85
CA PRO A 59 3.22 -15.15 -14.12
C PRO A 59 4.57 -14.42 -14.13
N ILE A 60 5.59 -15.03 -13.52
CA ILE A 60 6.97 -14.58 -13.64
C ILE A 60 7.61 -15.35 -14.80
N SER A 61 8.01 -14.63 -15.86
CA SER A 61 8.58 -15.22 -17.07
C SER A 61 10.09 -14.98 -17.15
N HIS A 62 10.86 -16.04 -17.38
CA HIS A 62 12.30 -15.93 -17.60
C HIS A 62 12.61 -15.30 -18.97
N ALA A 63 13.32 -14.17 -18.96
CA ALA A 63 13.67 -13.40 -20.16
C ALA A 63 14.90 -13.97 -20.89
N ARG A 64 14.83 -15.21 -21.36
CA ARG A 64 15.98 -15.96 -21.93
C ARG A 64 16.84 -15.17 -22.92
N ARG A 65 16.21 -14.51 -23.91
CA ARG A 65 16.94 -13.73 -24.93
C ARG A 65 17.65 -12.50 -24.36
N LEU A 66 17.08 -11.91 -23.32
CA LEU A 66 17.70 -10.77 -22.64
C LEU A 66 18.92 -11.25 -21.85
N THR A 67 18.77 -12.36 -21.12
CA THR A 67 19.88 -13.01 -20.40
C THR A 67 21.03 -13.34 -21.36
N GLU A 68 20.75 -14.02 -22.47
CA GLU A 68 21.76 -14.38 -23.50
C GLU A 68 22.52 -13.16 -24.07
N LYS A 69 21.88 -11.99 -24.13
CA LYS A 69 22.49 -10.77 -24.67
C LYS A 69 23.45 -10.07 -23.68
N PHE A 70 23.23 -10.25 -22.37
CA PHE A 70 23.93 -9.52 -21.31
C PHE A 70 24.68 -10.43 -20.33
N SER A 71 24.79 -11.72 -20.64
CA SER A 71 25.63 -12.69 -19.90
C SER A 71 27.05 -12.73 -20.46
#